data_AF-A0A3E0HZ09-F1
#
_entry.id   AF-A0A3E0HZ09-F1
#
_cell.length_a   1.000
_cell.length_b   1.000
_cell.length_c   1.000
_cell.angle_alpha   90.00
_cell.angle_beta   90.00
_cell.angle_gamma   90.00
#
_symmetry.space_group_name_H-M   'P 1'
#
loop_
_entity.id
_entity.type
_entity.pdbx_description
1 polymer ?
#
loop_
_entity_poly.entity_id
_entity_poly.type
_entity_poly.pdbx_seq_one_letter_code
_entity_poly.pdbx_strand_id
1 'polypeptide(L)'
;MSDRLLRRIQRDFPAPAEALRLIDELPADHGQDVERVQAAVVLYARGDISRLRDRLDLARIDWRDVLVSGDLADGDWPQRLDRELGPA
;
A
#
# COMPACT_ATOMS: atom_id res chain seq x y z
N MET A 1 -1.83 -9.38 -3.90
CA MET A 1 -1.47 -8.13 -4.59
C MET A 1 -2.16 -8.07 -5.95
N SER A 2 -2.61 -6.90 -6.38
CA SER A 2 -3.27 -6.67 -7.67
C SER A 2 -2.29 -6.24 -8.77
N ASP A 3 -2.69 -6.37 -10.03
CA ASP A 3 -1.89 -5.94 -11.19
C ASP A 3 -1.65 -4.43 -11.22
N ARG A 4 -2.64 -3.63 -10.82
CA ARG A 4 -2.50 -2.16 -10.78
C ARG A 4 -1.53 -1.70 -9.72
N LEU A 5 -1.52 -2.37 -8.56
CA LEU A 5 -0.55 -2.09 -7.50
C LEU A 5 0.86 -2.53 -7.91
N LEU A 6 0.99 -3.69 -8.55
CA LEU A 6 2.27 -4.15 -9.11
C LEU A 6 2.86 -3.12 -10.08
N ARG A 7 2.06 -2.61 -11.03
CA ARG A 7 2.49 -1.57 -11.97
C ARG A 7 2.93 -0.29 -11.24
N ARG A 8 2.19 0.12 -10.20
CA ARG A 8 2.53 1.29 -9.38
C ARG A 8 3.89 1.12 -8.71
N ILE A 9 4.14 -0.03 -8.08
CA ILE A 9 5.40 -0.33 -7.41
C ILE A 9 6.57 -0.33 -8.40
N GLN A 10 6.39 -0.98 -9.55
CA GLN A 10 7.40 -1.03 -10.61
C GLN A 10 7.76 0.36 -11.15
N ARG A 11 6.81 1.28 -11.18
CA ARG A 11 6.98 2.64 -11.68
C ARG A 11 7.64 3.57 -10.65
N ASP A 12 7.21 3.49 -9.39
CA ASP A 12 7.56 4.50 -8.38
C ASP A 12 8.82 4.18 -7.59
N PHE A 13 9.18 2.89 -7.43
CA PHE A 13 10.31 2.49 -6.58
C PHE A 13 11.57 2.22 -7.41
N PRO A 14 12.74 2.74 -6.99
CA PRO A 14 14.02 2.46 -7.65
C PRO A 14 14.47 1.00 -7.47
N ALA A 15 14.00 0.34 -6.40
CA ALA A 15 14.25 -1.08 -6.12
C ALA A 15 12.91 -1.86 -6.07
N PRO A 16 12.23 -2.06 -7.21
CA PRO A 16 10.87 -2.60 -7.22
C PRO A 16 10.79 -4.03 -6.70
N ALA A 17 11.80 -4.87 -6.98
CA ALA A 17 11.85 -6.24 -6.44
C ALA A 17 11.91 -6.27 -4.89
N GLU A 18 12.58 -5.28 -4.28
CA GLU A 18 12.64 -5.15 -2.83
C GLU A 18 11.31 -4.68 -2.26
N ALA A 19 10.70 -3.67 -2.87
CA ALA A 19 9.38 -3.17 -2.48
C ALA A 19 8.30 -4.26 -2.57
N LEU A 20 8.33 -5.10 -3.62
CA LEU A 20 7.39 -6.20 -3.79
C LEU A 20 7.52 -7.25 -2.67
N ARG A 21 8.76 -7.68 -2.36
CA ARG A 21 8.99 -8.61 -1.25
C ARG A 21 8.46 -8.07 0.07
N LEU A 22 8.72 -6.80 0.34
CA LEU A 22 8.27 -6.12 1.55
C LEU A 22 6.73 -6.05 1.64
N ILE A 23 6.03 -5.81 0.52
CA ILE A 23 4.56 -5.79 0.48
C ILE A 23 3.96 -7.18 0.62
N ASP A 24 4.60 -8.22 0.08
CA ASP A 24 4.15 -9.61 0.22
C ASP A 24 4.26 -10.13 1.68
N GLU A 25 5.07 -9.48 2.53
CA GLU A 25 5.19 -9.79 3.95
C GLU A 25 4.05 -9.22 4.81
N LEU A 26 3.15 -8.40 4.24
CA LEU A 26 1.98 -7.89 4.97
C LEU A 26 1.01 -9.02 5.30
N PRO A 27 0.49 -9.07 6.54
CA PRO A 27 -0.59 -9.99 6.88
C PRO A 27 -1.81 -9.70 5.99
N ALA A 28 -2.31 -10.74 5.32
CA ALA A 28 -3.48 -10.61 4.44
C ALA A 28 -4.82 -10.52 5.20
N ASP A 29 -4.82 -10.77 6.51
CA ASP A 29 -6.06 -10.86 7.30
C ASP A 29 -6.10 -9.82 8.42
N HIS A 30 -6.69 -8.68 8.10
CA HIS A 30 -7.06 -7.64 9.05
C HIS A 30 -8.60 -7.41 9.08
N GLY A 31 -9.38 -8.32 8.46
CA GLY A 31 -10.80 -8.08 8.19
C GLY A 31 -11.05 -6.87 7.27
N GLN A 32 -10.05 -6.51 6.46
CA GLN A 32 -10.07 -5.40 5.51
C GLN A 32 -9.68 -5.87 4.11
N ASP A 33 -9.96 -5.06 3.10
CA ASP A 33 -9.47 -5.28 1.75
C ASP A 33 -7.92 -5.20 1.72
N VAL A 34 -7.30 -6.28 1.24
CA VAL A 34 -5.83 -6.42 1.21
C VAL A 34 -5.20 -5.37 0.31
N GLU A 35 -5.80 -5.09 -0.85
CA GLU A 35 -5.29 -4.08 -1.77
C GLU A 35 -5.34 -2.69 -1.14
N ARG A 36 -6.41 -2.35 -0.40
CA ARG A 36 -6.54 -1.08 0.31
C ARG A 36 -5.37 -0.83 1.27
N VAL A 37 -5.03 -1.83 2.09
CA VAL A 37 -3.92 -1.72 3.06
C VAL A 37 -2.58 -1.64 2.34
N GLN A 38 -2.33 -2.52 1.36
CA GLN A 38 -1.09 -2.52 0.58
C GLN A 38 -0.90 -1.19 -0.17
N ALA A 39 -1.96 -0.65 -0.78
CA ALA A 39 -1.93 0.63 -1.46
C ALA A 39 -1.64 1.79 -0.50
N ALA A 40 -2.23 1.79 0.70
CA ALA A 40 -1.95 2.83 1.70
C ALA A 40 -0.46 2.90 2.09
N VAL A 41 0.18 1.73 2.20
CA VAL A 41 1.63 1.61 2.46
C VAL A 41 2.44 2.16 1.28
N VAL A 42 2.11 1.73 0.06
CA VAL A 42 2.80 2.13 -1.18
C VAL A 42 2.68 3.63 -1.45
N LEU A 43 1.47 4.19 -1.34
CA LEU A 43 1.19 5.60 -1.61
C LEU A 43 1.85 6.52 -0.57
N TYR A 44 1.91 6.08 0.69
CA TYR A 44 2.64 6.80 1.73
C TYR A 44 4.15 6.86 1.46
N ALA A 45 4.73 5.73 1.04
CA ALA A 45 6.17 5.60 0.86
C ALA A 45 6.73 6.40 -0.32
N ARG A 46 5.92 6.70 -1.36
CA ARG A 46 6.30 7.57 -2.51
C ARG A 46 7.66 7.20 -3.14
N GLY A 47 7.94 5.91 -3.32
CA GLY A 47 9.18 5.42 -3.90
C GLY A 47 10.35 5.27 -2.92
N ASP A 48 10.20 5.68 -1.65
CA ASP A 48 11.21 5.53 -0.60
C ASP A 48 11.05 4.18 0.12
N ILE A 49 12.05 3.32 -0.03
CA ILE A 49 12.07 1.98 0.57
C ILE A 49 12.12 2.03 2.11
N SER A 50 12.81 3.02 2.69
CA SER A 50 12.86 3.14 4.16
C SER A 50 11.49 3.50 4.70
N ARG A 51 10.78 4.45 4.07
CA ARG A 51 9.40 4.78 4.43
C ARG A 51 8.45 3.61 4.23
N LEU A 52 8.68 2.79 3.21
CA LEU A 52 7.91 1.57 2.98
C LEU A 52 8.06 0.60 4.16
N ARG A 53 9.30 0.34 4.60
CA ARG A 53 9.58 -0.50 5.77
C ARG A 53 8.93 0.04 7.05
N ASP A 54 9.15 1.32 7.37
CA ASP A 54 8.58 1.95 8.56
C ASP A 54 7.05 1.79 8.60
N ARG A 55 6.42 1.86 7.43
CA ARG A 55 4.98 1.77 7.30
C ARG A 55 4.46 0.34 7.39
N LEU A 56 5.22 -0.64 6.92
CA LEU A 56 4.92 -2.06 7.08
C LEU A 56 4.96 -2.47 8.55
N ASP A 57 5.95 -2.00 9.30
CA ASP A 57 6.04 -2.26 10.74
C ASP A 57 4.82 -1.70 11.47
N LEU A 58 4.36 -0.51 11.10
CA LEU A 58 3.14 0.07 11.66
C LEU A 58 1.88 -0.71 11.25
N ALA A 59 1.80 -1.24 10.03
CA ALA A 59 0.67 -2.05 9.57
C ALA A 59 0.47 -3.32 10.41
N ARG A 60 1.57 -3.92 10.88
CA ARG A 60 1.55 -5.09 11.76
C ARG A 60 0.97 -4.79 13.14
N ILE A 61 1.03 -3.52 13.57
CA ILE A 61 0.57 -3.06 14.89
C ILE A 61 -0.87 -2.54 14.79
N ASP A 62 -1.12 -1.56 13.90
CA ASP A 62 -2.44 -0.98 13.68
C ASP A 62 -2.63 -0.59 12.21
N TRP A 63 -3.39 -1.39 11.48
CA TRP A 63 -3.74 -1.14 10.08
C TRP A 63 -4.58 0.13 9.90
N ARG A 64 -5.30 0.61 10.92
CA ARG A 64 -6.13 1.84 10.79
C ARG A 64 -5.25 3.06 10.64
N ASP A 65 -4.19 3.16 11.43
CA ASP A 65 -3.19 4.21 11.28
C ASP A 65 -2.54 4.15 9.90
N VAL A 66 -2.43 2.93 9.33
CA VAL A 66 -1.97 2.70 7.97
C VAL A 66 -2.89 3.30 6.91
N LEU A 67 -4.20 3.15 7.08
CA LEU A 67 -5.15 3.75 6.17
C LEU A 67 -5.22 5.27 6.29
N VAL A 68 -5.12 5.82 7.50
CA VAL A 68 -5.21 7.28 7.72
C VAL A 68 -4.09 8.01 7.00
N SER A 69 -2.82 7.66 7.25
CA SER A 69 -1.72 8.40 6.59
C SER A 69 -1.51 8.02 5.12
N GLY A 70 -2.13 6.93 4.66
CA GLY A 70 -2.25 6.61 3.24
C GLY A 70 -3.40 7.34 2.55
N ASP A 71 -4.18 8.17 3.28
CA ASP A 71 -5.36 8.88 2.78
C ASP A 71 -6.41 7.94 2.15
N LEU A 72 -6.57 6.77 2.78
CA LEU A 72 -7.48 5.69 2.41
C LEU A 72 -8.34 5.22 3.60
N ALA A 73 -8.47 5.99 4.68
CA ALA A 73 -9.30 5.64 5.83
C ALA A 73 -10.80 5.84 5.60
N ASP A 74 -11.15 6.81 4.76
CA ASP A 74 -12.53 7.19 4.49
C ASP A 74 -13.23 6.23 3.52
N GLY A 75 -14.56 6.32 3.46
CA GLY A 75 -15.40 5.41 2.67
C GLY A 75 -15.28 5.57 1.15
N ASP A 76 -14.67 6.66 0.67
CA ASP A 76 -14.36 6.95 -0.74
C ASP A 76 -13.04 6.32 -1.21
N TRP A 77 -12.42 5.46 -0.39
CA TRP A 77 -11.18 4.78 -0.71
C TRP A 77 -11.19 4.03 -2.06
N PRO A 78 -12.30 3.42 -2.55
CA PRO A 78 -12.26 2.76 -3.85
C PRO A 78 -12.03 3.75 -5.00
N GLN A 79 -12.69 4.91 -4.97
CA GLN A 79 -12.52 5.95 -5.99
C GLN A 79 -11.11 6.55 -5.93
N ARG A 80 -10.52 6.62 -4.74
CA ARG A 80 -9.13 7.05 -4.55
C ARG A 80 -8.14 6.04 -5.13
N LEU A 81 -8.35 4.75 -4.92
CA LEU A 81 -7.53 3.72 -5.57
C LEU A 81 -7.60 3.81 -7.09
N ASP A 82 -8.80 3.99 -7.65
CA ASP A 82 -8.96 4.15 -9.10
C ASP A 82 -8.22 5.38 -9.63
N ARG A 83 -8.22 6.49 -8.88
CA ARG A 83 -7.48 7.70 -9.24
C ARG A 83 -5.96 7.50 -9.20
N GLU A 84 -5.44 6.79 -8.20
CA GLU A 84 -3.99 6.65 -7.97
C GLU A 84 -3.36 5.51 -8.77
N LEU A 85 -4.10 4.42 -8.98
CA LEU A 85 -3.62 3.17 -9.56
C LEU A 85 -4.24 2.87 -10.94
N GLY A 86 -5.31 3.59 -11.30
CA GLY A 86 -6.18 3.26 -12.41
C GLY A 86 -7.33 2.34 -12.00
N PRO A 87 -8.40 2.25 -12.82
CA PRO A 87 -9.51 1.35 -12.56
C PRO A 87 -9.05 -0.11 -12.46
N ALA A 88 -9.72 -0.86 -11.59
CA ALA A 88 -9.50 -2.30 -11.42
C ALA A 88 -9.87 -3.11 -12.68
#